data_AF-A0A2V8L245-F1
#
_entry.id   AF-A0A2V8L245-F1
#
_cell.length_a   1.000
_cell.length_b   1.000
_cell.length_c   1.000
_cell.angle_alpha   90.00
_cell.angle_beta   90.00
_cell.angle_gamma   90.00
#
_symmetry.space_group_name_H-M   'P 1'
#
loop_
_entity.id
_entity.type
_entity.pdbx_description
1 polymer ?
#
loop_
_entity_poly.entity_id
_entity_poly.type
_entity_poly.pdbx_seq_one_letter_code
_entity_poly.pdbx_strand_id
1 'polypeptide(L)' 'SAGDIVSTGTVSGVAAFSADPKAWYLKPGDVIECEIEKIGILRNPVISWQQAYGDKFPVAAPTGVK' A
#
# COMPACT_ATOMS: atom_id res chain seq x y z
N SER A 1 23.68 3.29 8.35
CA SER A 1 24.58 4.25 7.70
C SER A 1 23.84 5.56 7.45
N ALA A 2 24.54 6.60 7.01
CA ALA A 2 23.87 7.85 6.62
C ALA A 2 22.99 7.59 5.39
N GLY A 3 21.70 7.91 5.51
CA GLY A 3 20.70 7.61 4.48
C GLY A 3 19.90 6.33 4.71
N ASP A 4 20.19 5.57 5.76
CA ASP A 4 19.33 4.45 6.15
C ASP A 4 17.95 4.96 6.58
N ILE A 5 16.92 4.23 6.17
CA ILE A 5 15.53 4.52 6.52
C ILE A 5 15.05 3.40 7.45
N VAL A 6 14.57 3.79 8.63
CA VAL A 6 13.91 2.88 9.58
C VAL A 6 12.45 3.25 9.65
N SER A 7 11.57 2.28 9.39
CA SER A 7 10.13 2.42 9.65
C SER A 7 9.83 1.94 11.07
N THR A 8 9.19 2.78 11.86
CA THR A 8 8.91 2.51 13.29
C THR A 8 7.68 1.63 13.51
N GLY A 9 7.05 1.14 12.43
CA GLY A 9 5.84 0.35 12.49
C GLY A 9 4.56 1.19 12.51
N THR A 10 3.43 0.48 12.50
CA THR A 10 2.08 1.06 12.51
C THR A 10 1.41 0.79 13.84
N VAL A 11 0.49 1.68 14.23
CA VAL A 11 -0.46 1.45 15.32
C VAL A 11 -1.57 0.46 14.88
N SER A 12 -2.55 0.22 15.76
CA SER A 12 -3.72 -0.62 15.47
C SER A 12 -4.58 -0.06 14.33
N GLY A 13 -5.45 -0.91 13.78
CA GLY A 13 -6.40 -0.52 12.73
C GLY A 13 -6.07 -1.04 11.33
N VAL A 14 -5.05 -1.88 11.17
CA VAL A 14 -4.79 -2.53 9.88
C VAL A 14 -5.86 -3.57 9.55
N ALA A 15 -6.26 -3.63 8.28
CA ALA A 15 -7.35 -4.48 7.79
C ALA A 15 -7.21 -5.96 8.18
N ALA A 16 -5.97 -6.48 8.20
CA ALA A 16 -5.68 -7.88 8.51
C ALA A 16 -6.16 -8.33 9.91
N PHE A 17 -6.28 -7.39 10.85
CA PHE A 17 -6.73 -7.67 12.23
C PHE A 17 -8.18 -7.18 12.50
N SER A 18 -8.92 -6.82 11.44
CA SER A 18 -10.36 -6.50 11.55
C SER A 18 -11.22 -7.77 11.60
N ALA A 19 -12.48 -7.63 12.04
CA ALA A 19 -13.44 -8.74 12.08
C ALA A 19 -13.77 -9.29 10.68
N ASP A 20 -13.70 -8.45 9.64
CA ASP A 20 -13.84 -8.84 8.23
C ASP A 20 -12.69 -8.27 7.39
N PRO A 21 -11.51 -8.93 7.37
CA PRO A 21 -10.33 -8.39 6.71
C PRO A 21 -10.49 -8.13 5.21
N LYS A 22 -11.25 -8.99 4.51
CA LYS A 22 -11.39 -8.90 3.05
C LYS A 22 -12.17 -7.67 2.61
N ALA A 23 -13.14 -7.22 3.42
CA ALA A 23 -13.89 -6.01 3.14
C ALA A 23 -13.01 -4.73 3.20
N TRP A 24 -11.89 -4.78 3.94
CA TRP A 24 -11.03 -3.63 4.21
C TRP A 24 -9.70 -3.66 3.47
N TYR A 25 -9.44 -4.68 2.65
CA TYR A 25 -8.26 -4.66 1.79
C TYR A 25 -8.38 -3.60 0.70
N LEU A 26 -7.21 -3.07 0.32
CA LEU A 26 -7.09 -2.06 -0.71
C LEU A 26 -7.60 -2.59 -2.04
N LYS A 27 -8.36 -1.74 -2.73
CA LYS A 27 -8.88 -2.01 -4.08
C LYS A 27 -8.60 -0.83 -5.00
N PRO A 28 -8.53 -1.06 -6.32
CA PRO A 28 -8.40 0.03 -7.29
C PRO A 28 -9.49 1.09 -7.09
N GLY A 29 -9.08 2.35 -7.13
CA GLY A 29 -9.94 3.51 -6.86
C GLY A 29 -9.87 4.03 -5.42
N ASP A 30 -9.31 3.27 -4.48
CA ASP A 30 -9.05 3.78 -3.13
C ASP A 30 -7.97 4.86 -3.16
N VAL A 31 -8.05 5.81 -2.22
CA VAL A 31 -6.99 6.80 -1.97
C VAL A 31 -6.60 6.68 -0.50
N ILE A 32 -5.33 6.36 -0.27
CA ILE A 32 -4.76 6.25 1.08
C ILE A 32 -4.16 7.60 1.44
N GLU A 33 -4.47 8.08 2.65
CA GLU A 33 -3.81 9.24 3.24
C GLU A 33 -3.11 8.83 4.52
N CYS A 34 -1.85 9.21 4.67
CA CYS A 34 -1.08 9.05 5.89
C CYS A 34 -0.53 10.41 6.29
N GLU A 35 -0.88 10.87 7.49
CA GLU A 35 -0.45 12.15 8.01
C GLU A 35 0.46 11.97 9.22
N ILE A 36 1.54 12.76 9.26
CA ILE A 36 2.27 13.02 10.50
C ILE A 36 2.26 14.52 10.73
N GLU A 37 1.75 14.93 11.88
CA GLU A 37 1.68 16.33 12.27
C GLU A 37 3.06 17.00 12.12
N LYS A 38 3.08 18.20 11.52
CA LYS A 38 4.29 19.00 11.25
C LYS A 38 5.28 18.42 10.22
N ILE A 39 5.00 17.25 9.65
CA ILE A 39 5.77 16.69 8.52
C ILE A 39 4.96 16.83 7.23
N GLY A 40 3.69 16.42 7.25
CA GLY A 40 2.79 16.55 6.11
C GLY A 40 1.96 15.29 5.86
N ILE A 41 1.30 15.28 4.70
CA ILE A 41 0.39 14.21 4.26
C ILE A 41 0.98 13.51 3.05
N LEU A 42 1.07 12.19 3.12
CA LEU A 42 1.32 11.31 2.00
C LEU A 42 -0.02 10.80 1.47
N ARG A 43 -0.31 11.07 0.19
CA ARG A 43 -1.54 10.61 -0.49
C ARG A 43 -1.19 9.65 -1.63
N ASN A 44 -1.67 8.41 -1.55
CA ASN A 44 -1.41 7.36 -2.53
C ASN A 44 -2.71 6.84 -3.15
N PRO A 45 -2.98 7.14 -4.44
CA PRO A 45 -4.07 6.50 -5.16
C PRO A 45 -3.71 5.04 -5.48
N VAL A 46 -4.63 4.13 -5.20
CA VAL A 46 -4.52 2.71 -5.52
C VAL A 46 -5.10 2.48 -6.91
N ILE A 47 -4.27 1.96 -7.82
CA ILE A 47 -4.68 1.59 -9.17
C ILE A 47 -4.40 0.10 -9.42
N SER A 48 -5.17 -0.51 -10.31
CA SER A 48 -4.91 -1.87 -10.76
C SER A 48 -3.67 -1.93 -11.65
N TRP A 49 -3.08 -3.12 -11.77
CA TRP A 49 -1.99 -3.37 -12.71
C TRP A 49 -2.35 -2.97 -14.14
N GLN A 50 -3.56 -3.31 -14.57
CA GLN A 50 -4.04 -2.99 -15.92
C GLN A 50 -4.19 -1.49 -16.14
N GLN A 51 -4.61 -0.73 -15.12
CA GLN A 51 -4.65 0.73 -15.21
C GLN A 51 -3.24 1.33 -15.32
N ALA A 52 -2.24 0.74 -14.64
CA ALA A 52 -0.87 1.24 -14.67
C ALA A 52 -0.13 0.89 -15.98
N TYR A 53 -0.34 -0.31 -16.51
CA TYR A 53 0.51 -0.89 -17.56
C TYR A 53 -0.24 -1.32 -18.83
N GLY A 54 -1.57 -1.17 -18.89
CA GLY A 54 -2.39 -1.49 -20.06
C GLY A 54 -2.79 -2.97 -20.20
N ASP A 55 -2.02 -3.88 -19.60
CA ASP A 55 -2.21 -5.33 -19.73
C ASP A 55 -2.62 -6.01 -18.41
N LYS A 56 -3.02 -7.28 -18.47
CA LYS A 56 -3.32 -8.06 -17.25
C LYS A 56 -2.04 -8.36 -16.47
N PHE A 57 -2.15 -8.44 -15.14
CA PHE A 57 -1.03 -8.82 -14.27
C PHE A 57 -0.45 -10.17 -14.73
N PRO A 58 0.87 -10.31 -14.89
CA PRO A 58 1.46 -11.57 -15.31
C PRO A 58 1.20 -12.65 -14.25
N VAL A 59 0.49 -13.71 -14.64
CA VAL A 59 0.09 -14.81 -13.73
C VAL A 59 1.30 -15.59 -13.21
N ALA A 60 2.41 -15.56 -13.94
CA ALA A 60 3.72 -15.95 -13.44
C ALA A 60 4.34 -14.74 -12.70
N ALA A 61 4.08 -14.62 -11.40
CA ALA A 61 4.79 -13.64 -10.59
C ALA A 61 6.31 -13.85 -10.73
N PRO A 62 7.13 -12.79 -10.87
CA PRO A 62 8.53 -12.93 -10.54
C PRO A 62 8.58 -13.26 -9.04
N THR A 63 9.08 -14.43 -8.68
CA THR A 63 9.36 -14.90 -7.31
C THR A 63 10.50 -14.11 -6.66
N GLY A 64 10.62 -12.84 -6.99
CA GLY A 64 11.75 -11.99 -6.69
C GLY A 64 11.29 -10.54 -6.76
N VAL A 65 10.99 -10.00 -5.58
CA VAL A 65 11.54 -8.70 -5.21
C VAL A 65 12.94 -8.60 -5.82
N LYS A 66 13.18 -7.59 -6.66
CA LYS A 66 14.57 -7.22 -6.96
C LYS A 66 15.26 -6.82 -5.67
#